data_AF-A0A2Z4WDK6-F1
#
_entry.id   AF-A0A2Z4WDK6-F1
#
_cell.length_a   1.000
_cell.length_b   1.000
_cell.length_c   1.000
_cell.angle_alpha   90.00
_cell.angle_beta   90.00
_cell.angle_gamma   90.00
#
_symmetry.space_group_name_H-M   'P 1'
#
loop_
_entity.id
_entity.type
_entity.pdbx_description
1 polymer ?
#
loop_
_entity_poly.entity_id
_entity_poly.type
_entity_poly.pdbx_seq_one_letter_code
_entity_poly.pdbx_strand_id
1 'polypeptide(L)'
;MEIDLIDVIPKEYLKYNEGITINNTIDTKNIYNDEVAVEEDDNINEYNKGIFTTVVRVKGSKESNVVSIKTNKAVHKDTWIEISKALSRLRVGPPLKIGDVICKNILNTGVDIICTRNVNRG
;
A
#
# COMPACT_ATOMS: atom_id res chain seq x y z
N MET A 1 -3.53 -22.05 -16.83
CA MET A 1 -3.35 -22.39 -15.41
C MET A 1 -3.63 -21.12 -14.66
N GLU A 2 -4.87 -20.98 -14.20
CA GLU A 2 -5.32 -19.85 -13.40
C GLU A 2 -4.84 -20.12 -11.97
N ILE A 3 -4.05 -19.21 -11.41
CA ILE A 3 -3.55 -19.35 -10.04
C ILE A 3 -4.43 -18.44 -9.20
N ASP A 4 -5.27 -19.05 -8.36
CA ASP A 4 -6.12 -18.31 -7.45
C ASP A 4 -5.25 -17.53 -6.46
N LEU A 5 -5.58 -16.24 -6.30
CA LEU A 5 -4.84 -15.32 -5.42
C LEU A 5 -4.79 -15.85 -3.97
N ILE A 6 -5.75 -16.70 -3.58
CA ILE A 6 -5.88 -17.31 -2.26
C ILE A 6 -4.79 -18.35 -1.98
N ASP A 7 -4.21 -18.94 -3.02
CA ASP A 7 -3.18 -19.99 -2.90
C ASP A 7 -1.77 -19.41 -2.77
N VAL A 8 -1.59 -18.13 -3.08
CA VAL A 8 -0.28 -17.44 -3.08
C VAL A 8 -0.10 -16.54 -1.85
N ILE A 9 -1.20 -16.14 -1.21
CA ILE A 9 -1.18 -15.21 -0.08
C ILE A 9 -1.18 -16.00 1.24
N PRO A 10 -0.24 -15.74 2.17
CA PRO A 10 -0.26 -16.36 3.49
C PRO A 10 -1.57 -16.09 4.23
N LYS A 11 -2.17 -17.12 4.83
CA LYS A 11 -3.52 -17.06 5.45
C LYS A 11 -3.69 -15.94 6.49
N GLU A 12 -2.61 -15.51 7.14
CA GLU A 12 -2.61 -14.38 8.08
C GLU A 12 -2.95 -13.03 7.43
N TYR A 13 -2.73 -12.85 6.13
CA TYR A 13 -3.14 -11.67 5.37
C TYR A 13 -4.60 -11.75 4.89
N LEU A 14 -5.20 -12.95 4.86
CA LEU A 14 -6.62 -13.13 4.59
C LEU A 14 -7.48 -12.69 5.78
N LYS A 15 -6.93 -12.65 7.00
CA LYS A 15 -7.62 -12.13 8.20
C LYS A 15 -7.91 -10.63 8.13
N TYR A 16 -7.23 -9.89 7.25
CA TYR A 16 -7.55 -8.47 7.03
C TYR A 16 -8.83 -8.27 6.21
N ASN A 17 -9.34 -9.34 5.58
CA ASN A 17 -10.58 -9.32 4.80
C ASN A 17 -11.77 -9.92 5.55
N GLU A 18 -11.56 -10.64 6.65
CA GLU A 18 -12.65 -11.07 7.55
C GLU A 18 -12.87 -10.01 8.64
N GLY A 19 -13.41 -8.87 8.21
CA GLY A 19 -13.70 -7.77 9.13
C GLY A 19 -14.29 -6.51 8.49
N ILE A 20 -14.30 -6.39 7.16
CA ILE A 20 -15.04 -5.31 6.48
C ILE A 20 -16.20 -5.93 5.72
N THR A 21 -17.20 -6.35 6.49
CA THR A 21 -18.56 -6.36 5.97
C THR A 21 -19.05 -4.91 6.01
N ILE A 22 -18.86 -4.17 4.92
CA ILE A 22 -19.66 -2.96 4.66
C ILE A 22 -21.06 -3.38 4.22
N ASN A 23 -21.79 -4.04 5.12
CA ASN A 23 -23.24 -4.01 5.06
C ASN A 23 -23.64 -2.82 5.90
N ASN A 24 -24.18 -1.81 5.24
CA ASN A 24 -24.81 -0.64 5.82
C ASN A 24 -25.86 -1.03 6.88
N THR A 25 -25.42 -1.30 8.10
CA THR A 25 -26.19 -1.16 9.33
C THR A 25 -25.19 -0.92 10.47
N ILE A 26 -24.70 0.31 10.58
CA ILE A 26 -24.31 0.80 11.90
C ILE A 26 -25.63 1.15 12.58
N ASP A 27 -26.09 0.28 13.47
CA ASP A 27 -27.10 0.62 14.45
C ASP A 27 -26.47 1.59 15.46
N THR A 28 -26.51 2.89 15.15
CA THR A 28 -25.99 3.97 16.01
C THR A 28 -26.91 4.27 17.20
N LYS A 29 -28.04 3.58 17.36
CA LYS A 29 -29.07 3.91 18.37
C LYS A 29 -28.77 3.52 19.83
N ASN A 30 -27.52 3.27 20.23
CA ASN A 30 -27.26 2.84 21.61
C ASN A 30 -26.07 3.45 22.36
N ILE A 31 -25.53 4.61 21.96
CA ILE A 31 -24.67 5.37 22.89
C ILE A 31 -25.07 6.85 23.04
N TYR A 32 -25.74 7.48 22.08
CA TYR A 32 -26.35 8.82 22.29
C TYR A 32 -27.66 8.92 21.49
N ASN A 33 -28.80 8.86 22.20
CA ASN A 33 -30.09 9.25 21.64
C ASN A 33 -30.07 10.76 21.40
N ASP A 34 -29.98 11.17 20.15
CA ASP A 34 -30.74 12.28 19.56
C ASP A 34 -30.53 12.24 18.04
N GLU A 35 -31.62 12.28 17.28
CA GLU A 35 -31.64 12.19 15.82
C GLU A 35 -30.93 13.40 15.21
N VAL A 36 -29.67 13.23 14.81
CA VAL A 36 -28.95 14.18 13.95
C VAL A 36 -28.82 13.53 12.58
N ALA A 37 -29.45 14.14 11.57
CA ALA A 37 -29.21 13.81 10.18
C ALA A 37 -27.72 14.05 9.88
N VAL A 38 -26.94 12.98 9.78
CA VAL A 38 -25.55 13.06 9.30
C VAL A 38 -25.65 13.13 7.78
N GLU A 39 -25.55 14.34 7.25
CA GLU A 39 -25.27 14.53 5.83
C GLU A 39 -23.98 13.76 5.51
N GLU A 40 -23.97 12.91 4.47
CA GLU A 40 -22.76 12.21 4.05
C GLU A 40 -21.69 13.25 3.72
N ASP A 41 -20.78 13.46 4.66
CA ASP A 41 -19.68 14.38 4.51
C ASP A 41 -18.70 13.75 3.53
N ASP A 42 -18.70 14.29 2.30
CA ASP A 42 -17.76 14.01 1.18
C ASP A 42 -16.26 14.03 1.59
N ASN A 43 -15.95 14.40 2.84
CA ASN A 43 -14.63 14.59 3.43
C ASN A 43 -13.97 13.32 4.02
N ILE A 44 -14.68 12.20 4.20
CA ILE A 44 -14.11 10.95 4.75
C ILE A 44 -12.96 10.41 3.86
N ASN A 45 -13.03 10.68 2.56
CA ASN A 45 -12.06 10.21 1.56
C ASN A 45 -10.66 10.83 1.70
N GLU A 46 -10.51 11.99 2.35
CA GLU A 46 -9.23 12.67 2.49
C GLU A 46 -8.37 12.09 3.62
N TYR A 47 -8.98 11.67 4.74
CA TYR A 47 -8.29 11.02 5.86
C TYR A 47 -7.82 9.58 5.57
N ASN A 48 -8.29 8.99 4.47
CA ASN A 48 -7.91 7.63 4.07
C ASN A 48 -6.68 7.58 3.13
N LYS A 49 -5.96 8.69 2.94
CA LYS A 49 -4.72 8.75 2.15
C LYS A 49 -3.49 8.84 3.05
N GLY A 50 -2.40 8.21 2.64
CA GLY A 50 -1.12 8.30 3.33
C GLY A 50 0.07 8.02 2.43
N ILE A 51 1.27 8.35 2.90
CA ILE A 51 2.52 7.96 2.23
C ILE A 51 2.75 6.47 2.48
N PHE A 52 2.67 5.66 1.43
CA PHE A 52 3.00 4.25 1.51
C PHE A 52 4.51 4.08 1.59
N THR A 53 4.99 3.31 2.56
CA THR A 53 6.42 3.00 2.74
C THR A 53 6.59 1.50 2.84
N THR A 54 7.64 0.97 2.22
CA THR A 54 7.97 -0.46 2.27
C THR A 54 9.42 -0.70 1.84
N VAL A 55 9.78 -1.96 1.62
CA VAL A 55 11.08 -2.37 1.10
C VAL A 55 10.90 -3.21 -0.17
N VAL A 56 11.86 -3.11 -1.10
CA VAL A 56 11.93 -3.96 -2.31
C VAL A 56 13.27 -4.67 -2.38
N ARG A 57 13.29 -5.82 -3.06
CA ARG A 57 14.49 -6.66 -3.16
C ARG A 57 15.51 -6.04 -4.10
N VAL A 58 16.76 -6.02 -3.67
CA VAL A 58 17.91 -5.58 -4.45
C VAL A 58 18.70 -6.79 -4.92
N LYS A 59 19.10 -6.82 -6.19
CA LYS A 59 19.99 -7.84 -6.76
C LYS A 59 21.31 -7.19 -7.16
N GLY A 60 22.43 -7.81 -6.76
CA GLY A 60 23.76 -7.38 -7.19
C GLY A 60 24.38 -6.25 -6.35
N SER A 61 23.89 -6.02 -5.13
CA SER A 61 24.60 -5.23 -4.12
C SER A 61 25.27 -6.17 -3.12
N LYS A 62 26.49 -5.83 -2.70
CA LYS A 62 27.16 -6.48 -1.57
C LYS A 62 26.73 -5.91 -0.21
N GLU A 63 26.17 -4.69 -0.20
CA GLU A 63 25.84 -3.96 1.02
C GLU A 63 24.46 -4.33 1.59
N SER A 64 23.47 -4.57 0.72
CA SER A 64 22.10 -4.86 1.14
C SER A 64 21.32 -5.64 0.09
N ASN A 65 20.51 -6.59 0.55
CA ASN A 65 19.59 -7.37 -0.28
C ASN A 65 18.22 -6.70 -0.48
N VAL A 66 17.99 -5.54 0.17
CA VAL A 66 16.75 -4.75 0.07
C VAL A 66 17.03 -3.25 0.11
N VAL A 67 16.10 -2.44 -0.40
CA VAL A 67 16.13 -0.97 -0.31
C VAL A 67 14.79 -0.45 0.17
N SER A 68 14.82 0.58 1.02
CA SER A 68 13.62 1.27 1.49
C SER A 68 13.08 2.22 0.41
N ILE A 69 11.76 2.23 0.28
CA ILE A 69 11.04 3.00 -0.72
C ILE A 69 9.81 3.67 -0.12
N LYS A 70 9.31 4.69 -0.82
CA LYS A 70 8.02 5.30 -0.51
C LYS A 70 7.29 5.73 -1.77
N THR A 71 6.00 6.02 -1.67
CA THR A 71 5.30 6.78 -2.70
C THR A 71 5.74 8.24 -2.70
N ASN A 72 5.79 8.87 -3.89
CA ASN A 72 6.09 10.30 -4.00
C ASN A 72 4.95 11.20 -3.51
N LYS A 73 3.71 10.68 -3.48
CA LYS A 73 2.49 11.36 -3.03
C LYS A 73 1.64 10.41 -2.19
N ALA A 74 0.64 10.96 -1.49
CA ALA A 74 -0.28 10.16 -0.69
C ALA A 74 -1.17 9.28 -1.58
N VAL A 75 -1.38 8.03 -1.16
CA VAL A 75 -2.24 7.04 -1.83
C VAL A 75 -3.26 6.50 -0.84
N HIS A 76 -4.43 6.12 -1.34
CA HIS A 76 -5.49 5.52 -0.53
C HIS A 76 -5.00 4.25 0.15
N LYS A 77 -5.27 4.10 1.45
CA LYS A 77 -4.82 2.93 2.24
C LYS A 77 -5.36 1.62 1.69
N ASP A 78 -6.54 1.64 1.09
CA ASP A 78 -7.18 0.47 0.46
C ASP A 78 -6.33 -0.11 -0.68
N THR A 79 -5.47 0.70 -1.31
CA THR A 79 -4.58 0.27 -2.40
C THR A 79 -3.23 -0.29 -1.93
N TRP A 80 -2.89 -0.15 -0.64
CA TRP A 80 -1.56 -0.48 -0.13
C TRP A 80 -1.22 -1.96 -0.27
N ILE A 81 -2.22 -2.84 -0.09
CA ILE A 81 -2.06 -4.29 -0.24
C ILE A 81 -1.70 -4.63 -1.69
N GLU A 82 -2.42 -4.06 -2.67
CA GLU A 82 -2.17 -4.29 -4.10
C GLU A 82 -0.82 -3.72 -4.55
N ILE A 83 -0.45 -2.53 -4.06
CA ILE A 83 0.87 -1.93 -4.31
C ILE A 83 1.97 -2.86 -3.76
N SER A 84 1.81 -3.39 -2.54
CA SER A 84 2.76 -4.32 -1.92
C SER A 84 2.92 -5.60 -2.74
N LYS A 85 1.80 -6.21 -3.19
CA LYS A 85 1.83 -7.40 -4.06
C LYS A 85 2.58 -7.13 -5.36
N ALA A 86 2.32 -6.02 -6.03
CA ALA A 86 3.00 -5.64 -7.26
C ALA A 86 4.53 -5.50 -7.03
N LEU A 87 4.92 -4.82 -5.95
CA LEU A 87 6.32 -4.60 -5.60
C LEU A 87 7.06 -5.86 -5.14
N SER A 88 6.35 -6.84 -4.58
CA SER A 88 6.95 -8.10 -4.11
C SER A 88 7.66 -8.88 -5.22
N ARG A 89 7.21 -8.71 -6.47
CA ARG A 89 7.75 -9.37 -7.67
C ARG A 89 8.91 -8.58 -8.29
N LEU A 90 9.10 -7.32 -7.90
CA LEU A 90 10.12 -6.45 -8.43
C LEU A 90 11.49 -6.73 -7.81
N ARG A 91 12.54 -6.72 -8.64
CA ARG A 91 13.93 -6.77 -8.20
C ARG A 91 14.69 -5.63 -8.86
N VAL A 92 15.28 -4.75 -8.04
CA VAL A 92 16.05 -3.60 -8.51
C VAL A 92 17.55 -3.85 -8.38
N GLY A 93 18.38 -3.18 -9.17
CA GLY A 93 19.83 -3.32 -9.14
C GLY A 93 20.52 -2.00 -8.80
N PRO A 94 21.66 -2.01 -8.09
CA PRO A 94 22.44 -0.81 -7.82
C PRO A 94 23.19 -0.26 -9.05
N PRO A 95 23.62 1.03 -9.03
CA PRO A 95 23.46 1.99 -7.94
C PRO A 95 22.03 2.54 -7.86
N LEU A 96 21.54 2.72 -6.63
CA LEU A 96 20.28 3.40 -6.34
C LEU A 96 20.58 4.58 -5.44
N LYS A 97 20.00 5.74 -5.75
CA LYS A 97 20.11 6.98 -4.97
C LYS A 97 18.76 7.38 -4.39
N ILE A 98 18.79 8.15 -3.31
CA ILE A 98 17.60 8.79 -2.75
C ILE A 98 16.93 9.63 -3.84
N GLY A 99 15.62 9.43 -4.02
CA GLY A 99 14.82 10.11 -5.05
C GLY A 99 14.74 9.38 -6.39
N ASP A 100 15.52 8.32 -6.62
CA ASP A 100 15.40 7.52 -7.84
C ASP A 100 14.01 6.89 -7.93
N VAL A 101 13.38 7.00 -9.10
CA VAL A 101 12.08 6.38 -9.39
C VAL A 101 12.31 4.93 -9.76
N ILE A 102 11.79 4.02 -8.96
CA ILE A 102 11.85 2.56 -9.18
C ILE A 102 10.69 2.08 -10.05
N CYS A 103 9.51 2.64 -9.83
CA CYS A 103 8.31 2.30 -10.60
C CYS A 103 7.47 3.56 -10.78
N LYS A 104 7.22 3.92 -12.04
CA LYS A 104 6.42 5.08 -12.40
C LYS A 104 4.96 4.68 -12.53
N ASN A 105 4.04 5.53 -12.06
CA ASN A 105 2.60 5.35 -12.20
C ASN A 105 2.11 3.95 -11.71
N ILE A 106 2.42 3.61 -10.45
CA ILE A 106 2.10 2.31 -9.87
C ILE A 106 0.60 2.05 -9.93
N LEU A 107 0.20 0.89 -10.48
CA LEU A 107 -1.20 0.50 -10.68
C LEU A 107 -2.05 1.55 -11.42
N ASN A 108 -1.45 2.36 -12.29
CA ASN A 108 -2.11 3.46 -13.00
C ASN A 108 -2.77 4.52 -12.09
N THR A 109 -2.23 4.72 -10.88
CA THR A 109 -2.76 5.67 -9.88
C THR A 109 -2.27 7.11 -10.06
N GLY A 110 -1.33 7.35 -10.95
CA GLY A 110 -0.60 8.63 -11.11
C GLY A 110 0.49 8.86 -10.07
N VAL A 111 0.81 7.85 -9.25
CA VAL A 111 1.81 7.93 -8.17
C VAL A 111 3.04 7.11 -8.50
N ASP A 112 4.21 7.63 -8.13
CA ASP A 112 5.50 6.96 -8.36
C ASP A 112 6.06 6.37 -7.07
N ILE A 113 6.84 5.31 -7.20
CA ILE A 113 7.61 4.68 -6.13
C ILE A 113 9.06 5.12 -6.22
N ILE A 114 9.56 5.71 -5.13
CA ILE A 114 10.90 6.30 -5.05
C ILE A 114 11.77 5.68 -3.95
N CYS A 115 13.07 5.62 -4.20
CA CYS A 115 14.10 5.23 -3.23
C CYS A 115 14.23 6.26 -2.09
N THR A 116 14.38 5.78 -0.87
CA THR A 116 14.67 6.61 0.32
C THR A 116 16.05 6.36 0.91
N ARG A 117 16.84 5.47 0.32
CA ARG A 117 18.19 5.15 0.76
C ARG A 117 19.11 4.91 -0.44
N ASN A 118 20.39 5.26 -0.28
CA ASN A 118 21.43 4.94 -1.26
C ASN A 118 21.86 3.47 -1.13
N VAL A 119 22.05 2.78 -2.25
CA VAL A 119 22.58 1.42 -2.32
C VAL A 119 23.63 1.35 -3.41
N ASN A 120 24.86 0.99 -3.06
CA ASN A 120 25.95 0.84 -4.02
C ASN A 120 26.10 -0.62 -4.48
N ARG A 121 26.88 -0.82 -5.56
CA ARG A 121 27.26 -2.16 -6.05
C ARG A 121 28.18 -2.88 -5.05
N GLY A 122 29.11 -2.14 -4.45
CA GLY A 122 30.26 -2.68 -3.71
C GLY A 122 31.32 -3.30 -4.60
#